data_AF-A0A914LI43-F1
#
_entry.id   AF-A0A914LI43-F1
#
_cell.length_a   1.000
_cell.length_b   1.000
_cell.length_c   1.000
_cell.angle_alpha   90.00
_cell.angle_beta   90.00
_cell.angle_gamma   90.00
#
_symmetry.space_group_name_H-M   'P 1'
#
loop_
_entity.id
_entity.type
_entity.pdbx_description
1 polymer ?
#
loop_
_entity_poly.entity_id
_entity_poly.type
_entity_poly.pdbx_seq_one_letter_code
_entity_poly.pdbx_strand_id
1 'polypeptide(L)'
;MKFVQSKSLAEYNLSMEQKLKTALQNLQKTHFDAVEKKKSVEEMKEKLDKLSNSRSLDSVCSTLKTLAHEAEKESEKISEDFHKGELDIDEFVKQFCEKRATVHLRKIKEEKLCELLRQQQYNHSVAAPNVYPIGNNTSTGSTQYPHYALLNDSKNYRHSFYS
;
A
#
# COMPACT_ATOMS: atom_id res chain seq x y z
N MET A 1 -47.37 25.06 43.93
CA MET A 1 -46.67 23.83 43.48
C MET A 1 -46.21 23.88 42.01
N LYS A 2 -46.99 24.37 41.05
CA LYS A 2 -46.61 24.37 39.61
C LYS A 2 -45.30 25.12 39.26
N PHE A 3 -44.97 26.20 39.99
CA PHE A 3 -43.77 26.98 39.74
C PHE A 3 -42.47 26.25 40.13
N VAL A 4 -42.49 25.51 41.24
CA VAL A 4 -41.32 24.74 41.72
C VAL A 4 -40.99 23.60 40.76
N GLN A 5 -42.02 22.92 40.26
CA GLN A 5 -41.83 21.82 39.31
C GLN A 5 -41.35 22.32 37.93
N SER A 6 -41.88 23.44 37.45
CA SER A 6 -41.38 24.09 36.23
C SER A 6 -39.94 24.57 36.40
N LYS A 7 -39.57 25.12 37.56
CA LYS A 7 -38.20 25.52 37.89
C LYS A 7 -37.25 24.33 37.90
N SER A 8 -37.59 23.24 38.60
CA SER A 8 -36.78 22.03 38.63
C SER A 8 -36.63 21.39 37.25
N LEU A 9 -37.67 21.44 36.40
CA LEU A 9 -37.61 20.92 35.03
C LEU A 9 -36.73 21.80 34.14
N ALA A 10 -36.80 23.12 34.29
CA ALA A 10 -35.92 24.05 33.57
C ALA A 10 -34.45 23.87 33.98
N GLU A 11 -34.17 23.72 35.28
CA GLU A 11 -32.83 23.44 35.80
C GLU A 11 -32.30 22.09 35.29
N TYR A 12 -33.15 21.05 35.26
CA TYR A 12 -32.80 19.76 34.70
C TYR A 12 -32.49 19.85 33.19
N ASN A 13 -33.36 20.50 32.41
CA ASN A 13 -33.17 20.68 30.97
C ASN A 13 -31.87 21.46 30.68
N LEU A 14 -31.57 22.51 31.45
CA LEU A 14 -30.34 23.28 31.31
C LEU A 14 -29.10 22.42 31.62
N SER A 15 -29.19 21.56 32.65
CA SER A 15 -28.09 20.63 32.99
C SER A 15 -27.87 19.58 31.90
N MET A 16 -28.95 19.12 31.26
CA MET A 16 -28.88 18.16 30.15
C MET A 16 -28.31 18.81 28.89
N GLU A 17 -28.75 20.02 28.56
CA GLU A 17 -28.22 20.81 27.45
C GLU A 17 -26.71 21.01 27.60
N GLN A 18 -26.26 21.38 28.80
CA GLN A 18 -24.84 21.57 29.08
C GLN A 18 -24.04 20.27 28.87
N LYS A 19 -24.53 19.13 29.37
CA LYS A 19 -23.89 17.83 29.16
C LYS A 19 -23.83 17.44 27.69
N LEU A 20 -24.92 17.65 26.95
CA LEU A 20 -25.00 17.37 25.52
C LEU A 20 -24.01 18.23 24.74
N LYS A 21 -23.92 19.52 25.08
CA LYS A 21 -22.98 20.47 24.46
C LYS A 21 -21.53 20.07 24.70
N THR A 22 -21.18 19.70 25.93
CA THR A 22 -19.83 19.21 26.25
C THR A 22 -19.51 17.90 25.54
N ALA A 23 -20.46 16.95 25.50
CA ALA A 23 -20.29 15.69 24.78
C ALA A 23 -20.09 15.91 23.27
N LEU A 24 -20.87 16.80 22.66
CA LEU A 24 -20.74 17.18 21.26
C LEU A 24 -19.39 17.84 20.98
N GLN A 25 -18.93 18.75 21.83
CA GLN A 25 -17.62 19.39 21.72
C GLN A 25 -16.48 18.36 21.80
N ASN A 26 -16.57 17.40 22.72
CA ASN A 26 -15.59 16.33 22.85
C ASN A 26 -15.59 15.39 21.63
N LEU A 27 -16.77 15.05 21.11
CA LEU A 27 -16.90 14.27 19.89
C LEU A 27 -16.28 15.01 18.70
N GLN A 28 -16.59 16.29 18.54
CA GLN A 28 -16.03 17.11 17.46
C GLN A 28 -14.51 17.22 17.55
N LYS A 29 -13.97 17.43 18.76
CA LYS A 29 -12.53 17.47 19.00
C LYS A 29 -11.86 16.14 18.65
N THR A 30 -12.35 15.04 19.22
CA THR A 30 -11.77 13.70 18.97
C THR A 30 -11.88 13.28 17.51
N HIS A 31 -12.96 13.65 16.84
CA HIS A 31 -13.11 13.45 15.40
C HIS A 31 -12.08 14.26 14.61
N PHE A 32 -11.89 15.55 14.92
CA PHE A 32 -10.88 16.38 14.28
C PHE A 32 -9.47 15.79 14.47
N ASP A 33 -9.11 15.44 15.70
CA ASP A 33 -7.82 14.82 16.02
C ASP A 33 -7.61 13.50 15.24
N ALA A 34 -8.67 12.69 15.11
CA ALA A 34 -8.63 11.44 14.35
C ALA A 34 -8.44 11.67 12.85
N VAL A 35 -9.13 12.68 12.28
CA VAL A 35 -8.99 13.06 10.88
C VAL A 35 -7.58 13.59 10.60
N GLU A 36 -7.02 14.43 11.47
CA GLU A 36 -5.65 14.93 11.31
C GLU A 36 -4.62 13.79 11.37
N LYS A 37 -4.75 12.88 12.33
CA LYS A 37 -3.88 11.70 12.42
C LYS A 37 -4.01 10.80 11.21
N LYS A 38 -5.24 10.57 10.72
CA LYS A 38 -5.48 9.80 9.50
C LYS A 38 -4.78 10.44 8.30
N LYS A 39 -4.92 11.76 8.14
CA LYS A 39 -4.23 12.50 7.08
C LYS A 39 -2.70 12.37 7.18
N SER A 40 -2.14 12.51 8.38
CA SER A 40 -0.70 12.33 8.59
C SER A 40 -0.23 10.91 8.23
N VAL A 41 -1.01 9.88 8.59
CA VAL A 41 -0.72 8.49 8.22
C VAL A 41 -0.82 8.28 6.71
N GLU A 42 -1.83 8.85 6.05
CA GLU A 42 -1.98 8.79 4.59
C GLU A 42 -0.80 9.46 3.88
N GLU A 43 -0.35 10.62 4.34
CA GLU A 43 0.84 11.30 3.80
C GLU A 43 2.13 10.47 4.01
N MET A 44 2.29 9.86 5.19
CA MET A 44 3.42 8.97 5.45
C MET A 44 3.39 7.72 4.58
N LYS A 45 2.20 7.13 4.40
CA LYS A 45 2.00 5.99 3.52
C LYS A 45 2.32 6.34 2.06
N GLU A 46 1.85 7.49 1.57
CA GLU A 46 2.14 7.92 0.20
C GLU A 46 3.66 8.12 -0.02
N LYS A 47 4.36 8.70 0.96
CA LYS A 47 5.83 8.80 0.94
C LYS A 47 6.49 7.41 0.93
N LEU A 48 6.00 6.49 1.74
CA LEU A 48 6.50 5.12 1.79
C LEU A 48 6.26 4.38 0.47
N ASP A 49 5.06 4.50 -0.11
CA ASP A 49 4.71 3.88 -1.39
C ASP A 49 5.59 4.43 -2.52
N LYS A 50 5.85 5.74 -2.55
CA LYS A 50 6.81 6.35 -3.50
C LYS A 50 8.22 5.80 -3.34
N LEU A 51 8.72 5.69 -2.10
CA LEU A 51 10.04 5.12 -1.82
C LEU A 51 10.10 3.63 -2.17
N SER A 52 9.04 2.88 -1.87
CA SER A 52 8.91 1.46 -2.19
C SER A 52 8.86 1.23 -3.71
N ASN A 53 8.16 2.08 -4.45
CA ASN A 53 8.08 1.99 -5.91
C ASN A 53 9.41 2.35 -6.58
N SER A 54 10.08 3.40 -6.12
CA SER A 54 11.42 3.79 -6.62
C SER A 54 12.52 2.80 -6.23
N ARG A 55 12.39 2.11 -5.11
CA ARG A 55 13.28 1.02 -4.68
C ARG A 55 12.71 -0.36 -4.95
N SER A 56 11.68 -0.46 -5.78
CA SER A 56 11.08 -1.74 -6.13
C SER A 56 12.15 -2.61 -6.76
N LEU A 57 12.11 -3.90 -6.48
CA LEU A 57 13.08 -4.85 -7.02
C LEU A 57 13.08 -4.85 -8.56
N ASP A 58 11.92 -4.57 -9.18
CA ASP A 58 11.78 -4.35 -10.62
C ASP A 58 12.54 -3.12 -11.13
N SER A 59 12.51 -2.01 -10.39
CA SER A 59 13.30 -0.80 -10.70
C SER A 59 14.80 -1.09 -10.61
N VAL A 60 15.23 -1.86 -9.61
CA VAL A 60 16.62 -2.30 -9.47
C VAL A 60 17.03 -3.23 -10.60
N CYS A 61 16.21 -4.22 -10.98
CA CYS A 61 16.49 -5.12 -12.13
C CYS A 61 16.64 -4.29 -13.42
N SER A 62 15.73 -3.34 -13.66
CA SER A 62 15.78 -2.44 -14.82
C SER A 62 17.05 -1.58 -14.84
N THR A 63 17.44 -1.03 -13.69
CA THR A 63 18.67 -0.22 -13.58
C THR A 63 19.92 -1.08 -13.82
N LEU A 64 19.98 -2.29 -13.27
CA LEU A 64 21.08 -3.24 -13.54
C LEU A 64 21.21 -3.55 -15.03
N LYS A 65 20.08 -3.74 -15.72
CA LYS A 65 20.05 -3.97 -17.16
C LYS A 65 20.62 -2.78 -17.94
N THR A 66 20.22 -1.56 -17.61
CA THR A 66 20.77 -0.34 -18.22
C THR A 66 22.27 -0.22 -17.98
N LEU A 67 22.73 -0.43 -16.74
CA LEU A 67 24.16 -0.37 -16.39
C LEU A 67 24.99 -1.49 -17.04
N ALA A 68 24.39 -2.67 -17.28
CA ALA A 68 25.04 -3.74 -18.03
C ALA A 68 25.22 -3.36 -19.49
N HIS A 69 24.18 -2.78 -20.11
CA HIS A 69 24.22 -2.31 -21.49
C HIS A 69 25.19 -1.14 -21.68
N GLU A 70 25.24 -0.20 -20.74
CA GLU A 70 26.21 0.91 -20.74
C GLU A 70 27.65 0.39 -20.69
N ALA A 71 27.95 -0.56 -19.80
CA ALA A 71 29.26 -1.19 -19.74
C ALA A 71 29.60 -2.00 -21.00
N GLU A 72 28.60 -2.58 -21.67
CA GLU A 72 28.77 -3.28 -22.94
C GLU A 72 29.17 -2.30 -24.04
N LYS A 73 28.48 -1.16 -24.13
CA LYS A 73 28.83 -0.06 -25.03
C LYS A 73 30.22 0.50 -24.76
N GLU A 74 30.61 0.67 -23.50
CA GLU A 74 31.98 1.08 -23.13
C GLU A 74 33.02 0.05 -23.58
N SER A 75 32.74 -1.25 -23.42
CA SER A 75 33.63 -2.32 -23.89
C SER A 75 33.76 -2.36 -25.41
N GLU A 76 32.69 -2.02 -26.13
CA GLU A 76 32.68 -1.92 -27.59
C GLU A 76 33.50 -0.72 -28.05
N LYS A 77 33.38 0.42 -27.35
CA LYS A 77 34.25 1.59 -27.60
C LYS A 77 35.73 1.26 -27.40
N ILE A 78 36.10 0.58 -26.31
CA ILE A 78 37.49 0.12 -26.08
C ILE A 78 37.99 -0.77 -27.23
N SER A 79 37.11 -1.64 -27.74
CA SER A 79 37.42 -2.48 -28.90
C SER A 79 37.62 -1.65 -30.17
N GLU A 80 36.75 -0.67 -30.44
CA GLU A 80 36.90 0.21 -31.60
C GLU A 80 38.19 1.04 -31.55
N ASP A 81 38.53 1.58 -30.38
CA ASP A 81 39.71 2.42 -30.20
C ASP A 81 41.00 1.58 -30.37
N PHE A 82 40.99 0.32 -29.96
CA PHE A 82 42.06 -0.64 -30.29
C PHE A 82 42.17 -0.90 -31.80
N HIS A 83 41.05 -1.09 -32.51
CA HIS A 83 41.07 -1.29 -33.97
C HIS A 83 41.58 -0.07 -34.74
N LYS A 84 41.42 1.14 -34.19
CA LYS A 84 41.98 2.39 -34.74
C LYS A 84 43.47 2.57 -34.43
N GLY A 85 44.05 1.72 -33.60
CA GLY A 85 45.44 1.82 -33.14
C GLY A 85 45.67 2.91 -32.09
N GLU A 86 44.61 3.39 -31.42
CA GLU A 86 44.69 4.39 -30.36
C GLU A 86 45.06 3.79 -29.00
N LEU A 87 45.03 2.45 -28.88
CA LEU A 87 45.29 1.67 -27.68
C LEU A 87 46.36 0.60 -27.95
N ASP A 88 47.29 0.46 -27.02
CA ASP A 88 48.25 -0.65 -27.03
C ASP A 88 47.59 -1.98 -26.63
N ILE A 89 48.18 -3.09 -27.03
CA ILE A 89 47.62 -4.44 -26.82
C ILE A 89 47.47 -4.74 -25.33
N ASP A 90 48.49 -4.46 -24.53
CA ASP A 90 48.47 -4.76 -23.09
C ASP A 90 47.40 -3.93 -22.36
N GLU A 91 47.24 -2.67 -22.79
CA GLU A 91 46.22 -1.77 -22.24
C GLU A 91 44.80 -2.19 -22.66
N PHE A 92 44.62 -2.59 -23.93
CA PHE A 92 43.36 -3.12 -24.43
C PHE A 92 42.93 -4.36 -23.65
N VAL A 93 43.81 -5.36 -23.49
CA VAL A 93 43.49 -6.60 -22.79
C VAL A 93 43.04 -6.31 -21.36
N LYS A 94 43.75 -5.43 -20.65
CA LYS A 94 43.40 -5.05 -19.29
C LYS A 94 42.01 -4.39 -19.23
N GLN A 95 41.80 -3.30 -19.96
CA GLN A 95 40.56 -2.53 -19.88
C GLN A 95 39.35 -3.32 -20.39
N PHE A 96 39.50 -4.06 -21.50
CA PHE A 96 38.44 -4.86 -22.09
C PHE A 96 38.02 -6.01 -21.17
N CYS A 97 38.98 -6.75 -20.59
CA CYS A 97 38.67 -7.82 -19.65
C CYS A 97 37.96 -7.30 -18.39
N GLU A 98 38.42 -6.18 -17.81
CA GLU A 98 37.77 -5.56 -16.66
C GLU A 98 36.33 -5.11 -16.96
N LYS A 99 36.09 -4.50 -18.13
CA LYS A 99 34.75 -4.08 -18.54
C LYS A 99 33.84 -5.26 -18.87
N ARG A 100 34.33 -6.27 -19.61
CA ARG A 100 33.57 -7.49 -19.89
C ARG A 100 33.22 -8.25 -18.60
N ALA A 101 34.13 -8.35 -17.64
CA ALA A 101 33.83 -8.92 -16.34
C ALA A 101 32.69 -8.18 -15.63
N THR A 102 32.69 -6.85 -15.69
CA THR A 102 31.61 -6.01 -15.14
C THR A 102 30.28 -6.25 -15.86
N VAL A 103 30.27 -6.34 -17.19
CA VAL A 103 29.07 -6.65 -17.99
C VAL A 103 28.48 -7.99 -17.56
N HIS A 104 29.30 -9.05 -17.55
CA HIS A 104 28.83 -10.39 -17.18
C HIS A 104 28.33 -10.45 -15.75
N LEU A 105 29.03 -9.82 -14.81
CA LEU A 105 28.59 -9.77 -13.41
C LEU A 105 27.24 -9.07 -13.26
N ARG A 106 27.02 -7.96 -13.98
CA ARG A 106 25.74 -7.24 -13.94
C ARG A 106 24.61 -8.04 -14.60
N LYS A 107 24.85 -8.71 -15.74
CA LYS A 107 23.89 -9.60 -16.40
C LYS A 107 23.48 -10.77 -15.49
N ILE A 108 24.44 -11.41 -14.82
CA ILE A 108 24.16 -12.49 -13.86
C ILE A 108 23.33 -11.98 -12.68
N LYS A 109 23.67 -10.81 -12.12
CA LYS A 109 22.92 -10.20 -11.02
C LYS A 109 21.50 -9.83 -11.43
N GLU A 110 21.31 -9.28 -12.63
CA GLU A 110 19.99 -9.02 -13.20
C GLU A 110 19.18 -10.32 -13.32
N GLU A 111 19.74 -11.34 -13.97
CA GLU A 111 19.07 -12.64 -14.18
C GLU A 111 18.65 -13.27 -12.85
N LYS A 112 19.54 -13.28 -11.85
CA LYS A 112 19.24 -13.84 -10.52
C LYS A 112 18.19 -13.04 -9.77
N LEU A 113 18.25 -11.71 -9.84
CA LEU A 113 17.24 -10.86 -9.21
C LEU A 113 15.86 -11.06 -9.85
N CYS A 114 15.80 -11.08 -11.18
CA CYS A 114 14.57 -11.28 -11.91
C CYS A 114 14.03 -12.73 -11.73
N GLU A 115 14.88 -13.74 -11.53
CA GLU A 115 14.49 -15.09 -11.11
C GLU A 115 13.84 -15.10 -9.71
N LEU A 116 14.45 -14.43 -8.72
CA LEU A 116 13.90 -14.32 -7.36
C LEU A 116 12.56 -13.60 -7.34
N LEU A 117 12.42 -12.52 -8.12
CA LEU A 117 11.16 -11.79 -8.29
C LEU A 117 10.05 -12.69 -8.79
N ARG A 118 10.34 -13.49 -9.84
CA ARG A 118 9.41 -14.45 -10.39
C ARG A 118 9.01 -15.50 -9.35
N GLN A 119 9.95 -16.05 -8.59
CA GLN A 119 9.67 -17.00 -7.50
C GLN A 119 8.78 -16.39 -6.40
N GLN A 120 9.04 -15.13 -6.01
CA GLN A 120 8.22 -14.43 -5.03
C GLN A 120 6.78 -14.23 -5.52
N GLN A 121 6.59 -13.87 -6.79
CA GLN A 121 5.27 -13.75 -7.40
C GLN A 121 4.52 -15.11 -7.42
N TYR A 122 5.21 -16.20 -7.73
CA TYR A 122 4.65 -17.55 -7.62
C TYR A 122 4.27 -17.92 -6.18
N ASN A 123 5.09 -17.58 -5.19
CA ASN A 123 4.80 -17.88 -3.78
C ASN A 123 3.61 -17.06 -3.23
N HIS A 124 3.41 -15.83 -3.71
CA HIS A 124 2.24 -15.02 -3.34
C HIS A 124 0.93 -15.50 -3.99
N SER A 125 0.98 -16.18 -5.15
CA SER A 125 -0.23 -16.69 -5.81
C SER A 125 -0.74 -18.00 -5.19
N VAL A 126 0.14 -18.84 -4.64
CA VAL A 126 -0.25 -20.07 -3.92
C VAL A 126 -0.72 -19.84 -2.47
N ALA A 127 -0.51 -18.64 -1.92
CA ALA A 127 -0.95 -18.24 -0.59
C ALA A 127 -2.22 -17.38 -0.59
N ALA A 128 -2.98 -17.36 -1.70
CA ALA A 128 -4.34 -16.84 -1.67
C ALA A 128 -5.21 -17.79 -0.83
N PRO A 129 -5.87 -17.32 0.25
CA PRO A 129 -6.83 -18.14 0.95
C PRO A 129 -7.95 -18.47 -0.04
N ASN A 130 -8.23 -19.77 -0.20
CA ASN A 130 -9.37 -20.29 -0.94
C ASN A 130 -10.65 -19.61 -0.40
N VAL A 131 -11.11 -18.55 -1.06
CA VAL A 131 -12.48 -18.06 -0.89
C VAL A 131 -13.33 -19.01 -1.71
N TYR A 132 -13.88 -20.02 -1.04
CA TYR A 132 -14.75 -21.01 -1.68
C TYR A 132 -15.93 -20.33 -2.38
N PRO A 133 -16.28 -20.76 -3.61
CA PRO A 133 -17.47 -20.29 -4.31
C PRO A 133 -18.70 -20.92 -3.65
N ILE A 134 -19.64 -20.08 -3.20
CA ILE A 134 -20.92 -20.54 -2.66
C ILE A 134 -21.77 -21.05 -3.82
N GLY A 135 -21.80 -22.38 -3.98
CA GLY A 135 -22.75 -23.11 -4.82
C GLY A 135 -24.07 -23.33 -4.09
N ASN A 136 -25.16 -23.17 -4.83
CA ASN A 136 -26.53 -23.45 -4.38
C ASN A 136 -26.71 -24.95 -4.05
N ASN A 137 -27.12 -25.31 -2.83
CA ASN A 137 -28.34 -26.10 -2.54
C ASN A 137 -28.37 -26.70 -1.10
N THR A 138 -29.55 -26.51 -0.49
CA THR A 138 -30.29 -27.40 0.43
C THR A 138 -29.62 -28.10 1.63
N SER A 139 -30.05 -27.63 2.80
CA SER A 139 -30.44 -28.38 4.01
C SER A 139 -29.36 -28.82 5.01
N THR A 140 -29.71 -28.55 6.27
CA THR A 140 -29.21 -29.11 7.54
C THR A 140 -28.04 -28.39 8.26
N GLY A 141 -28.41 -27.62 9.30
CA GLY A 141 -27.85 -27.76 10.65
C GLY A 141 -26.68 -26.86 11.08
N SER A 142 -27.01 -25.79 11.84
CA SER A 142 -26.26 -25.15 12.95
C SER A 142 -24.80 -24.70 12.71
N THR A 143 -24.34 -23.46 12.95
CA THR A 143 -24.82 -22.34 13.77
C THR A 143 -24.03 -21.10 13.30
N GLN A 144 -24.71 -20.03 12.90
CA GLN A 144 -24.11 -18.85 12.27
C GLN A 144 -24.20 -17.65 13.21
N TYR A 145 -23.05 -17.10 13.60
CA TYR A 145 -22.97 -15.84 14.33
C TYR A 145 -23.56 -14.70 13.46
N PRO A 146 -24.40 -13.81 14.02
CA PRO A 146 -25.00 -12.74 13.24
C PRO A 146 -23.96 -11.62 13.02
N HIS A 147 -23.52 -11.46 11.77
CA HIS A 147 -22.76 -10.29 11.33
C HIS A 147 -23.76 -9.18 10.95
N TYR A 148 -23.78 -8.09 11.70
CA TYR A 148 -24.63 -6.93 11.39
C TYR A 148 -24.15 -6.26 10.10
N ALA A 149 -25.01 -6.21 9.08
CA ALA A 149 -24.76 -5.52 7.82
C ALA A 149 -24.89 -4.00 8.00
N LEU A 150 -23.92 -3.27 7.46
CA LEU A 150 -23.95 -1.81 7.34
C LEU A 150 -25.14 -1.39 6.47
N LEU A 151 -26.12 -0.70 7.05
CA LEU A 151 -27.21 -0.05 6.32
C LEU A 151 -26.67 1.22 5.65
N ASN A 152 -26.35 1.11 4.37
CA ASN A 152 -26.31 2.23 3.45
C ASN A 152 -27.24 1.88 2.28
N ASP A 153 -28.53 2.23 2.38
CA ASP A 153 -29.12 3.14 1.42
C ASP A 153 -30.55 3.54 1.80
N SER A 154 -30.84 4.76 1.40
CA SER A 154 -32.12 5.44 1.37
C SER A 154 -33.22 4.62 0.69
N LYS A 155 -34.35 4.44 1.39
CA LYS A 155 -35.73 4.74 0.94
C LYS A 155 -36.77 3.97 1.78
N ASN A 156 -37.67 4.75 2.39
CA ASN A 156 -39.05 4.41 2.74
C ASN A 156 -39.31 3.13 3.55
N TYR A 157 -39.58 3.27 4.85
CA TYR A 157 -40.79 2.64 5.43
C TYR A 157 -41.42 3.56 6.46
N ARG A 158 -42.72 3.78 6.23
CA ARG A 158 -43.63 4.66 6.97
C ARG A 158 -44.45 3.79 7.95
N HIS A 159 -44.73 4.37 9.12
CA HIS A 159 -45.91 4.22 9.98
C HIS A 159 -46.02 3.19 11.12
N SER A 160 -46.52 3.77 12.24
CA SER A 160 -47.24 3.24 13.42
C SER A 160 -46.49 2.27 14.35
N PHE A 161 -46.57 2.37 15.68
CA PHE A 161 -47.78 2.55 16.50
C PHE A 161 -47.50 3.28 17.83
N TYR A 162 -48.42 4.17 18.21
CA TYR A 162 -48.74 4.47 19.62
C TYR A 162 -49.75 3.42 20.11
N SER A 163 -49.55 2.90 21.31
CA SER A 163 -50.58 2.50 22.28
C SER A 163 -49.98 2.60 23.67
#